data_AF-A0A352VMK7-F1
#
_entry.id   AF-A0A352VMK7-F1
#
_cell.length_a   1.000
_cell.length_b   1.000
_cell.length_c   1.000
_cell.angle_alpha   90.00
_cell.angle_beta   90.00
_cell.angle_gamma   90.00
#
_symmetry.space_group_name_H-M   'P 1'
#
loop_
_entity.id
_entity.type
_entity.pdbx_description
1 polymer ?
#
loop_
_entity_poly.entity_id
_entity_poly.type
_entity_poly.pdbx_seq_one_letter_code
_entity_poly.pdbx_strand_id
1 'polypeptide(L)'
;LGEDGRLVAEDEDADEKLAGTSGRAYDLLVMGAHGIGRQEFSQLGGVVARVLRKIEKDALIIRNDRPLQGGKMMVCVDGSAYSYKALRVALEMAQDFDASLYVCSAFDVEYHHVVFGNI
;
A
#
# COMPACT_ATOMS: atom_id res chain seq x y z
N LEU A 1 19.97 -9.52 6.11
CA LEU A 1 19.01 -10.63 6.32
C LEU A 1 19.32 -11.18 7.70
N GLY A 2 18.33 -11.24 8.59
CA GLY A 2 18.45 -11.85 9.90
C GLY A 2 18.57 -13.37 9.80
N GLU A 3 18.77 -14.03 10.94
CA GLU A 3 18.95 -15.49 11.05
C GLU A 3 17.75 -16.29 10.51
N ASP A 4 16.57 -15.68 10.42
CA ASP A 4 15.34 -16.26 9.87
C ASP A 4 15.09 -15.91 8.39
N GLY A 5 16.09 -15.31 7.71
CA GLY A 5 15.96 -14.87 6.32
C GLY A 5 15.09 -13.62 6.15
N ARG A 6 14.60 -12.99 7.22
CA ARG A 6 13.87 -11.72 7.11
C ARG A 6 14.83 -10.56 6.90
N LEU A 7 14.45 -9.58 6.08
CA LEU A 7 15.09 -8.27 6.13
C LEU A 7 14.72 -7.65 7.49
N VAL A 8 15.65 -7.71 8.44
CA VAL A 8 15.55 -6.99 9.70
C VAL A 8 15.64 -5.51 9.37
N ALA A 9 14.55 -4.78 9.55
CA ALA A 9 14.58 -3.33 9.60
C ALA A 9 15.37 -2.95 10.86
N GLU A 10 16.66 -2.73 10.71
CA GLU A 10 17.42 -1.96 11.70
C GLU A 10 16.77 -0.58 11.79
N ASP A 11 16.45 -0.16 13.01
CA ASP A 11 16.02 1.20 13.34
C ASP A 11 16.97 2.17 12.65
N GLU A 12 16.51 2.86 11.60
CA GLU A 12 17.28 3.99 11.09
C GLU A 12 17.21 5.07 12.17
N ASP A 13 18.37 5.55 12.62
CA ASP A 13 18.46 6.67 13.58
C ASP A 13 17.43 7.74 13.21
N ALA A 14 16.67 8.20 14.22
CA ALA A 14 15.46 9.01 14.10
C ALA A 14 15.62 10.37 13.38
N ASP A 15 16.84 10.67 12.92
CA ASP A 15 17.21 11.84 12.15
C ASP A 15 16.62 11.79 10.74
N GLU A 16 15.32 12.07 10.64
CA GLU A 16 14.60 12.56 9.45
C GLU A 16 14.86 11.84 8.11
N LYS A 17 15.34 10.60 8.10
CA LYS A 17 15.47 9.84 6.87
C LYS A 17 14.10 9.30 6.48
N LEU A 18 13.66 9.70 5.30
CA LEU A 18 12.48 9.13 4.69
C LEU A 18 12.77 7.65 4.39
N ALA A 19 11.86 6.75 4.78
CA ALA A 19 11.98 5.35 4.39
C ALA A 19 12.22 5.25 2.88
N GLY A 20 13.33 4.60 2.47
CA GLY A 20 13.74 4.51 1.06
C GLY A 20 14.87 5.40 0.60
N THR A 21 15.35 6.33 1.43
CA THR A 21 16.48 7.20 1.04
C THR A 21 17.85 6.69 1.48
N SER A 22 17.91 5.57 2.24
CA SER A 22 19.16 5.00 2.76
C SER A 22 20.05 4.29 1.72
N GLY A 23 19.65 4.26 0.45
CA GLY A 23 20.39 3.58 -0.62
C GLY A 23 20.35 2.05 -0.53
N ARG A 24 19.62 1.49 0.45
CA ARG A 24 19.40 0.06 0.60
C ARG A 24 18.54 -0.46 -0.56
N ALA A 25 18.94 -1.60 -1.11
CA ALA A 25 18.16 -2.28 -2.14
C ALA A 25 17.01 -3.06 -1.48
N TYR A 26 15.80 -2.54 -1.58
CA TYR A 26 14.57 -3.24 -1.24
C TYR A 26 13.48 -2.89 -2.25
N ASP A 27 12.48 -3.77 -2.33
CA ASP A 27 11.33 -3.67 -3.23
C ASP A 27 10.03 -3.33 -2.46
N LEU A 28 9.92 -3.72 -1.19
CA LEU A 28 8.76 -3.48 -0.33
C LEU A 28 9.12 -2.84 1.01
N LEU A 29 8.44 -1.73 1.35
CA LEU A 29 8.41 -1.15 2.69
C LEU A 29 7.20 -1.68 3.46
N VAL A 30 7.41 -2.24 4.65
CA VAL A 30 6.30 -2.66 5.54
C VAL A 30 6.31 -1.80 6.80
N MET A 31 5.16 -1.22 7.17
CA MET A 31 5.03 -0.46 8.41
C MET A 31 3.64 -0.58 9.04
N GLY A 32 3.58 -0.43 10.36
CA GLY A 32 2.31 -0.33 11.09
C GLY A 32 1.56 0.97 10.76
N ALA A 33 0.22 0.93 10.76
CA ALA A 33 -0.61 2.08 10.42
C ALA A 33 -0.56 3.22 11.46
N HIS A 34 -0.18 2.92 12.71
CA HIS A 34 -0.09 3.89 13.79
C HIS A 34 1.12 3.60 14.68
N GLY A 35 1.67 4.67 15.28
CA GLY A 35 2.63 4.59 16.39
C GLY A 35 1.96 4.90 17.73
N ILE A 36 2.76 5.33 18.70
CA ILE A 36 2.35 5.59 20.09
C ILE A 36 1.22 6.65 20.20
N GLY A 37 1.23 7.67 19.32
CA GLY A 37 0.25 8.77 19.34
C GLY A 37 -1.06 8.51 18.58
N ARG A 38 -1.62 7.30 18.64
CA ARG A 38 -2.84 6.95 17.90
C ARG A 38 -4.04 7.79 18.37
N GLN A 39 -4.72 8.44 17.44
CA GLN A 39 -6.01 9.11 17.68
C GLN A 39 -7.16 8.21 17.24
N GLU A 40 -8.28 8.25 17.98
CA GLU A 40 -9.42 7.34 17.82
C GLU A 40 -10.03 7.36 16.41
N PHE A 41 -10.12 8.52 15.77
CA PHE A 41 -10.73 8.70 14.44
C PHE A 41 -9.74 8.78 13.29
N SER A 42 -8.44 8.59 13.55
CA SER A 42 -7.43 8.67 12.50
C SER A 42 -7.29 7.35 11.77
N GLN A 43 -7.30 7.40 10.43
CA GLN A 43 -7.10 6.23 9.58
C GLN A 43 -5.62 5.83 9.47
N LEU A 44 -4.69 6.79 9.60
CA LEU A 44 -3.24 6.59 9.50
C LEU A 44 -2.49 7.56 10.42
N GLY A 45 -1.41 7.11 11.05
CA GLY A 45 -0.52 7.96 11.84
C GLY A 45 0.20 9.03 11.00
N GLY A 46 0.56 10.16 11.62
CA GLY A 46 1.19 11.29 10.91
C GLY A 46 2.51 10.93 10.22
N VAL A 47 3.32 10.05 10.82
CA VAL A 47 4.55 9.54 10.20
C VAL A 47 4.23 8.71 8.96
N VAL A 48 3.29 7.76 9.07
CA VAL A 48 2.86 6.89 7.96
C VAL A 48 2.35 7.73 6.79
N ALA A 49 1.48 8.72 7.06
CA ALA A 49 0.96 9.62 6.03
C ALA A 49 2.06 10.44 5.33
N ARG A 50 3.11 10.85 6.06
CA ARG A 50 4.25 11.57 5.48
C ARG A 50 5.12 10.67 4.61
N VAL A 51 5.35 9.43 5.03
CA VAL A 51 6.12 8.44 4.27
C VAL A 51 5.41 8.07 2.98
N LEU A 52 4.13 7.72 3.03
CA LEU A 52 3.33 7.34 1.85
C LEU A 52 3.26 8.42 0.77
N ARG A 53 3.41 9.69 1.13
CA ARG A 53 3.42 10.80 0.17
C ARG A 53 4.72 10.91 -0.63
N LYS A 54 5.79 10.27 -0.20
CA LYS A 54 7.14 10.47 -0.75
C LYS A 54 7.85 9.16 -1.13
N ILE A 55 7.36 8.01 -0.67
CA ILE A 55 7.94 6.71 -0.98
C ILE A 55 7.83 6.41 -2.49
N GLU A 56 8.92 5.95 -3.09
CA GLU A 56 8.97 5.54 -4.51
C GLU A 56 8.92 4.02 -4.69
N LYS A 57 8.93 3.27 -3.58
CA LYS A 57 8.86 1.81 -3.51
C LYS A 57 7.45 1.35 -3.14
N ASP A 58 7.15 0.08 -3.37
CA ASP A 58 5.90 -0.50 -2.92
C ASP A 58 5.82 -0.44 -1.39
N ALA A 59 4.63 -0.17 -0.86
CA ALA A 59 4.41 0.00 0.58
C ALA A 59 3.22 -0.83 1.07
N LEU A 60 3.44 -1.60 2.12
CA LEU A 60 2.42 -2.37 2.82
C LEU A 60 2.17 -1.80 4.22
N ILE A 61 0.94 -1.36 4.44
CA ILE A 61 0.51 -0.80 5.73
C ILE A 61 -0.27 -1.86 6.53
N ILE A 62 0.28 -2.25 7.68
CA ILE A 62 -0.34 -3.21 8.59
C ILE A 62 -1.25 -2.48 9.57
N ARG A 63 -2.57 -2.71 9.47
CA ARG A 63 -3.58 -2.11 10.36
C ARG A 63 -3.96 -2.99 11.55
N ASN A 64 -3.79 -4.30 11.43
CA ASN A 64 -4.13 -5.30 12.44
C ASN A 64 -3.37 -6.60 12.14
N ASP A 65 -3.43 -7.54 13.09
CA ASP A 65 -2.73 -8.82 13.01
C ASP A 65 -3.54 -9.92 12.31
N ARG A 66 -4.56 -9.54 11.52
CA ARG A 66 -5.35 -10.54 10.78
C ARG A 66 -4.46 -11.17 9.68
N PRO A 67 -4.49 -12.50 9.54
CA PRO A 67 -3.72 -13.16 8.50
C PRO A 67 -4.24 -12.77 7.11
N LEU A 68 -3.34 -12.75 6.12
CA LEU A 68 -3.71 -12.59 4.72
C LEU A 68 -4.37 -13.86 4.16
N GLN A 69 -4.02 -15.03 4.72
CA GLN A 69 -4.54 -16.34 4.31
C GLN A 69 -6.07 -16.40 4.43
N GLY A 70 -6.76 -16.84 3.37
CA GLY A 70 -8.23 -16.93 3.36
C GLY A 70 -8.91 -15.55 3.40
N GLY A 71 -8.15 -14.48 3.17
CA GLY A 71 -8.61 -13.10 3.33
C GLY A 71 -9.56 -12.63 2.22
N LYS A 72 -10.05 -11.41 2.38
CA LYS A 72 -10.78 -10.67 1.34
C LYS A 72 -9.94 -9.49 0.90
N MET A 73 -9.56 -9.49 -0.37
CA MET A 73 -8.73 -8.46 -0.98
C MET A 73 -9.56 -7.61 -1.92
N MET A 74 -9.26 -6.32 -2.00
CA MET A 74 -9.86 -5.42 -2.97
C MET A 74 -8.75 -4.70 -3.73
N VAL A 75 -8.86 -4.68 -5.04
CA VAL A 75 -8.02 -3.86 -5.91
C VAL A 75 -8.86 -2.78 -6.57
N CYS A 76 -8.38 -1.54 -6.52
CA CYS A 76 -9.02 -0.41 -7.15
C CYS A 76 -8.44 -0.19 -8.55
N VAL A 77 -9.31 -0.06 -9.54
CA VAL A 77 -8.93 0.19 -10.93
C VAL A 77 -9.57 1.47 -11.47
N ASP A 78 -8.75 2.28 -12.13
CA ASP A 78 -9.12 3.57 -12.74
C ASP A 78 -9.01 3.54 -14.27
N GLY A 79 -8.71 2.38 -14.86
CA GLY A 79 -8.52 2.19 -16.31
C GLY A 79 -7.12 2.53 -16.82
N SER A 80 -6.22 3.04 -15.97
CA SER A 80 -4.83 3.31 -16.34
C SER A 80 -4.00 2.02 -16.47
N ALA A 81 -2.90 2.10 -17.22
CA ALA A 81 -1.94 0.98 -17.31
C ALA A 81 -1.35 0.59 -15.95
N TYR A 82 -1.25 1.53 -15.01
CA TYR A 82 -0.75 1.27 -13.66
C TYR A 82 -1.75 0.47 -12.83
N SER A 83 -3.04 0.78 -12.91
CA SER A 83 -4.04 0.01 -12.16
C SER A 83 -4.22 -1.41 -12.70
N TYR A 84 -4.03 -1.64 -14.00
CA TYR A 84 -3.98 -3.00 -14.53
C TYR A 84 -2.74 -3.80 -14.09
N LYS A 85 -1.58 -3.15 -13.91
CA LYS A 85 -0.42 -3.79 -13.28
C LYS A 85 -0.72 -4.18 -11.83
N ALA A 86 -1.36 -3.29 -11.07
CA ALA A 86 -1.79 -3.59 -9.71
C ALA A 86 -2.81 -4.75 -9.66
N LEU A 87 -3.74 -4.82 -10.61
CA LEU A 87 -4.68 -5.94 -10.73
C LEU A 87 -3.96 -7.29 -10.94
N ARG A 88 -2.92 -7.32 -11.78
CA ARG A 88 -2.13 -8.54 -11.97
C ARG A 88 -1.47 -9.00 -10.68
N VAL A 89 -0.81 -8.09 -9.96
CA VAL A 89 -0.18 -8.40 -8.66
C VAL A 89 -1.24 -8.87 -7.66
N ALA A 90 -2.40 -8.23 -7.62
CA ALA A 90 -3.49 -8.62 -6.71
C ALA A 90 -4.04 -10.02 -7.02
N LEU A 91 -4.09 -10.43 -8.29
CA LEU A 91 -4.48 -11.79 -8.68
C LEU A 91 -3.46 -12.83 -8.21
N GLU A 92 -2.16 -12.56 -8.39
CA GLU A 92 -1.08 -13.42 -7.90
C GLU A 92 -1.14 -13.56 -6.36
N MET A 93 -1.28 -12.43 -5.65
CA MET A 93 -1.44 -12.45 -4.19
C MET A 93 -2.69 -13.22 -3.75
N ALA A 94 -3.82 -13.07 -4.45
CA ALA A 94 -5.04 -13.79 -4.09
C ALA A 94 -4.87 -15.31 -4.24
N GLN A 95 -4.10 -15.77 -5.23
CA GLN A 95 -3.75 -17.18 -5.39
C GLN A 95 -2.82 -17.65 -4.27
N ASP A 96 -1.75 -16.91 -4.00
CA ASP A 96 -0.75 -17.27 -2.98
C ASP A 96 -1.34 -17.38 -1.57
N PHE A 97 -2.32 -16.52 -1.26
CA PHE A 97 -2.95 -16.45 0.05
C PHE A 97 -4.32 -17.14 0.13
N ASP A 98 -4.76 -17.88 -0.91
CA ASP A 98 -6.10 -18.48 -0.98
C ASP A 98 -7.21 -17.48 -0.62
N ALA A 99 -7.10 -16.26 -1.15
CA ALA A 99 -7.95 -15.14 -0.80
C ALA A 99 -8.99 -14.86 -1.89
N SER A 100 -10.13 -14.31 -1.48
CA SER A 100 -11.12 -13.79 -2.43
C SER A 100 -10.72 -12.39 -2.90
N LEU A 101 -10.61 -12.18 -4.22
CA LEU A 101 -10.31 -10.88 -4.80
C LEU A 101 -11.57 -10.20 -5.34
N TYR A 102 -11.77 -8.94 -4.94
CA TYR A 102 -12.80 -8.04 -5.45
C TYR A 102 -12.13 -6.92 -6.27
N VAL A 103 -12.71 -6.59 -7.42
CA VAL A 103 -12.26 -5.47 -8.25
C VAL A 103 -13.25 -4.33 -8.10
N CYS A 104 -12.77 -3.14 -7.77
CA CYS A 104 -13.57 -1.94 -7.58
C CYS A 104 -13.11 -0.84 -8.54
N SER A 105 -14.05 -0.18 -9.20
CA SER A 105 -13.79 1.05 -9.94
C SER A 105 -14.80 2.10 -9.51
N ALA A 106 -14.33 3.32 -9.28
CA ALA A 106 -15.18 4.47 -8.97
C ALA A 106 -14.85 5.58 -9.95
N PHE A 107 -15.88 6.13 -10.60
CA PHE A 107 -15.75 7.23 -11.54
C PHE A 107 -16.84 8.26 -11.27
N ASP A 108 -16.50 9.53 -11.49
CA ASP A 108 -17.45 10.64 -11.42
C ASP A 108 -18.18 10.79 -12.75
N VAL A 109 -19.51 10.69 -12.73
CA VAL A 109 -20.38 10.74 -13.91
C VAL A 109 -20.46 12.16 -14.49
N GLU A 110 -20.53 13.19 -13.65
CA GLU A 110 -20.64 14.58 -14.11
C GLU A 110 -19.33 15.06 -14.72
N TYR A 111 -18.20 14.73 -14.10
CA TYR A 111 -16.88 15.04 -14.67
C TYR A 111 -16.65 14.30 -16.01
N HIS A 112 -17.11 13.05 -16.14
CA HIS A 112 -17.02 12.31 -17.41
C HIS A 112 -17.82 12.97 -18.54
N HIS A 113 -19.03 13.48 -18.27
CA HIS A 113 -19.81 14.18 -19.29
C HIS A 113 -19.16 15.51 -19.72
N VAL A 114 -18.55 16.25 -18.80
CA VAL A 114 -17.88 17.54 -19.13
C VAL A 114 -16.58 17.32 -19.90
N VAL A 115 -15.80 16.28 -19.57
CA VAL A 115 -14.50 16.01 -20.20
C VAL A 115 -14.61 15.23 -21.52
N PHE A 116 -15.59 14.33 -21.64
CA PHE A 116 -15.72 13.44 -22.80
C PHE A 116 -17.02 13.61 -23.62
N GLY A 117 -17.94 14.49 -23.20
CA GLY A 117 -19.18 14.77 -23.93
C GLY A 117 -19.03 15.68 -25.16
N ASN A 118 -17.80 16.07 -25.50
CA ASN A 118 -17.49 16.99 -26.61
C ASN A 118 -16.57 16.38 -27.69
N ILE A 119 -16.53 15.05 -27.80
CA ILE A 119 -15.88 14.32 -28.91
C ILE A 119 -16.94 13.94 -29.94
#